data_AF-A0A382PJ21-F1
#
_entry.id   AF-A0A382PJ21-F1
#
_cell.length_a   1.000
_cell.length_b   1.000
_cell.length_c   1.000
_cell.angle_alpha   90.00
_cell.angle_beta   90.00
_cell.angle_gamma   90.00
#
_symmetry.space_group_name_H-M   'P 1'
#
loop_
_entity.id
_entity.type
_entity.pdbx_description
1 polymer ?
#
loop_
_entity_poly.entity_id
_entity_poly.type
_entity_poly.pdbx_seq_one_letter_code
_entity_poly.pdbx_strand_id
1 'polypeptide(L)'
;MEREINKALETLENGGTILYPTDTIWGIGCDATNTEAVQKIFKIKKRTESKALISLISNKEQLSKLVNLKKQYPKESRNPTTVIYQNVIGLAKNLLASNSSAAIRLVQDSFCKELIQRFNKPIVSTSANI
;
A
#
# COMPACT_ATOMS: atom_id res chain seq x y z
N MET A 1 7.48 -8.07 -18.38
CA MET A 1 6.99 -7.22 -17.27
C MET A 1 5.51 -6.93 -17.43
N GLU A 2 5.09 -6.40 -18.58
CA GLU A 2 3.70 -6.02 -18.88
C GLU A 2 2.64 -7.11 -18.59
N ARG A 3 2.87 -8.35 -19.03
CA ARG A 3 1.94 -9.48 -18.76
C ARG A 3 1.70 -9.70 -17.27
N GLU A 4 2.76 -9.63 -16.46
CA GLU A 4 2.67 -9.87 -15.01
C GLU A 4 1.98 -8.69 -14.31
N ILE A 5 2.22 -7.46 -14.78
CA ILE A 5 1.50 -6.28 -14.31
C ILE A 5 0.00 -6.40 -14.64
N ASN A 6 -0.36 -6.77 -15.86
CA ASN A 6 -1.77 -6.90 -16.25
C ASN A 6 -2.51 -7.95 -15.41
N LYS A 7 -1.88 -9.11 -15.14
CA LYS A 7 -2.45 -10.12 -14.24
C LYS A 7 -2.60 -9.62 -12.81
N ALA A 8 -1.61 -8.88 -12.30
CA ALA A 8 -1.67 -8.29 -10.97
C ALA A 8 -2.79 -7.26 -10.88
N LEU A 9 -2.96 -6.41 -11.90
CA LEU A 9 -4.05 -5.42 -11.99
C LEU A 9 -5.42 -6.10 -11.94
N GLU A 10 -5.65 -7.09 -12.81
CA GLU A 10 -6.90 -7.85 -12.83
C GLU A 10 -7.20 -8.49 -11.46
N THR A 11 -6.18 -9.05 -10.81
CA THR A 11 -6.32 -9.62 -9.47
C THR A 11 -6.69 -8.56 -8.43
N LEU A 12 -6.03 -7.40 -8.45
CA LEU A 12 -6.28 -6.30 -7.51
C LEU A 12 -7.66 -5.67 -7.70
N GLU A 13 -8.06 -5.45 -8.96
CA GLU A 13 -9.37 -4.88 -9.33
C GLU A 13 -10.52 -5.78 -8.87
N ASN A 14 -10.33 -7.09 -8.92
CA ASN A 14 -11.28 -8.08 -8.42
C ASN A 14 -11.22 -8.29 -6.88
N GLY A 15 -10.50 -7.44 -6.14
CA GLY A 15 -10.37 -7.53 -4.68
C GLY A 15 -9.57 -8.75 -4.21
N GLY A 16 -8.71 -9.26 -5.08
CA GLY A 16 -7.79 -10.37 -4.82
C GLY A 16 -6.54 -9.94 -4.06
N THR A 17 -5.61 -10.89 -3.95
CA THR A 17 -4.32 -10.71 -3.26
C THR A 17 -3.20 -11.13 -4.20
N ILE A 18 -2.13 -10.34 -4.25
CA ILE A 18 -0.96 -10.60 -5.09
C ILE A 18 0.26 -10.91 -4.22
N LEU A 19 1.15 -11.74 -4.76
CA LEU A 19 2.53 -11.91 -4.29
C LEU A 19 3.45 -11.27 -5.33
N TYR A 20 4.28 -10.31 -4.92
CA TYR A 20 5.06 -9.51 -5.85
C TYR A 20 6.39 -9.03 -5.26
N PRO A 21 7.40 -8.75 -6.10
CA PRO A 21 8.63 -8.13 -5.64
C PRO A 21 8.36 -6.67 -5.25
N THR A 22 8.94 -6.23 -4.13
CA THR A 22 8.95 -4.81 -3.73
C THR A 22 10.37 -4.23 -3.79
N ASP A 23 10.49 -2.93 -3.54
CA ASP A 23 11.77 -2.24 -3.36
C ASP A 23 12.59 -2.69 -2.13
N THR A 24 12.08 -3.66 -1.35
CA THR A 24 12.78 -4.20 -0.18
C THR A 24 12.81 -5.72 -0.16
N ILE A 25 11.64 -6.36 -0.11
CA ILE A 25 11.47 -7.81 0.02
C ILE A 25 10.25 -8.27 -0.81
N TRP A 26 10.01 -9.58 -0.89
CA TRP A 26 8.74 -10.08 -1.43
C TRP A 26 7.57 -9.66 -0.55
N GLY A 27 6.56 -9.07 -1.18
CA GLY A 27 5.37 -8.55 -0.54
C GLY A 27 4.12 -9.34 -0.89
N ILE A 28 3.22 -9.50 0.07
CA ILE A 28 1.82 -9.84 -0.17
C ILE A 28 1.03 -8.55 -0.12
N GLY A 29 0.20 -8.30 -1.13
CA GLY A 29 -0.55 -7.05 -1.23
C GLY A 29 -1.95 -7.15 -1.81
N CYS A 30 -2.72 -6.09 -1.58
CA CYS A 30 -4.10 -5.92 -2.05
C CYS A 30 -4.43 -4.43 -2.23
N ASP A 31 -5.62 -4.12 -2.75
CA ASP A 31 -6.15 -2.74 -2.77
C ASP A 31 -6.24 -2.17 -1.34
N ALA A 32 -5.52 -1.08 -1.07
CA ALA A 32 -5.52 -0.43 0.26
C ALA A 32 -6.79 0.34 0.58
N THR A 33 -7.66 0.53 -0.40
CA THR A 33 -8.96 1.22 -0.27
C THR A 33 -10.11 0.23 -0.07
N ASN A 34 -9.87 -1.07 -0.24
CA ASN A 34 -10.88 -2.13 -0.13
C ASN A 34 -10.79 -2.87 1.21
N THR A 35 -11.76 -2.62 2.09
CA THR A 35 -11.86 -3.24 3.42
C THR A 35 -11.82 -4.77 3.39
N GLU A 36 -12.52 -5.40 2.45
CA GLU A 36 -12.58 -6.87 2.35
C GLU A 36 -11.23 -7.45 1.91
N ALA A 37 -10.56 -6.79 0.96
CA ALA A 37 -9.25 -7.20 0.50
C ALA A 37 -8.20 -7.10 1.61
N VAL A 38 -8.21 -6.01 2.39
CA VAL A 38 -7.36 -5.83 3.57
C VAL A 38 -7.64 -6.92 4.61
N GLN A 39 -8.91 -7.27 4.82
CA GLN A 39 -9.28 -8.33 5.76
C GLN A 39 -8.69 -9.70 5.35
N LYS A 40 -8.62 -10.00 4.04
CA LYS A 40 -7.98 -11.22 3.53
C LYS A 40 -6.49 -11.24 3.87
N ILE A 41 -5.79 -10.11 3.78
CA ILE A 41 -4.37 -10.02 4.17
C ILE A 41 -4.18 -10.34 5.66
N PHE A 42 -4.99 -9.76 6.55
CA PHE A 42 -4.92 -10.06 7.98
C PHE A 42 -5.14 -11.55 8.29
N LYS A 43 -6.13 -12.16 7.62
CA LYS A 43 -6.41 -13.61 7.72
C LYS A 43 -5.21 -14.45 7.28
N ILE A 44 -4.61 -14.15 6.12
CA ILE A 44 -3.43 -14.85 5.60
C ILE A 44 -2.26 -14.75 6.59
N LYS A 45 -2.03 -13.55 7.14
CA LYS A 45 -0.93 -13.27 8.07
C LYS A 45 -1.17 -13.78 9.50
N LYS A 46 -2.36 -14.31 9.80
CA LYS A 46 -2.77 -14.68 11.17
C LYS A 46 -2.51 -13.54 12.17
N ARG A 47 -2.72 -12.30 11.73
CA ARG A 47 -2.50 -11.09 12.53
C ARG A 47 -3.84 -10.52 12.99
N THR A 48 -3.86 -10.02 14.22
CA THR A 48 -4.93 -9.13 14.67
C THR A 48 -4.85 -7.81 13.90
N GLU A 49 -6.01 -7.20 13.63
CA GLU A 49 -6.17 -5.92 12.92
C GLU A 49 -5.39 -4.75 13.58
N SER A 50 -4.91 -4.94 14.80
CA SER A 50 -4.08 -3.98 15.53
C SER A 50 -2.63 -3.83 15.03
N LYS A 51 -2.13 -4.72 14.16
CA LYS A 51 -0.76 -4.62 13.61
C LYS A 51 -0.78 -3.87 12.28
N ALA A 52 -0.20 -2.67 12.27
CA ALA A 52 -0.13 -1.81 11.10
C ALA A 52 0.53 -2.52 9.89
N LEU A 53 -0.18 -2.49 8.75
CA LEU A 53 0.36 -2.79 7.43
C LEU A 53 0.83 -1.47 6.79
N ILE A 54 1.65 -1.54 5.74
CA ILE A 54 2.10 -0.35 5.02
C ILE A 54 1.29 -0.17 3.73
N SER A 55 1.05 1.08 3.34
CA SER A 55 0.46 1.44 2.05
C SER A 55 1.54 1.97 1.11
N LEU A 56 1.64 1.38 -0.07
CA LEU A 56 2.57 1.78 -1.11
C LEU A 56 1.89 2.74 -2.08
N ILE A 57 2.59 3.84 -2.40
CA ILE A 57 2.19 4.83 -3.41
C ILE A 57 3.32 5.03 -4.41
N SER A 58 3.00 5.48 -5.62
CA SER A 58 3.97 5.65 -6.71
C SER A 58 4.44 7.09 -6.94
N ASN A 59 3.68 8.08 -6.47
CA ASN A 59 3.98 9.50 -6.69
C ASN A 59 3.39 10.39 -5.57
N LYS A 60 3.77 11.67 -5.57
CA LYS A 60 3.37 12.64 -4.52
C LYS A 60 1.91 13.06 -4.66
N GLU A 61 1.34 12.96 -5.86
CA GLU A 61 -0.05 13.26 -6.16
C GLU A 61 -0.99 12.23 -5.51
N GLN A 62 -0.58 10.97 -5.42
CA GLN A 62 -1.30 9.97 -4.63
C GLN A 62 -1.23 10.31 -3.13
N LEU A 63 -0.08 10.78 -2.63
CA LEU A 63 0.02 11.20 -1.23
C LEU A 63 -0.91 12.37 -0.90
N SER A 64 -1.00 13.37 -1.79
CA SER A 64 -1.85 14.56 -1.57
C SER A 64 -3.34 14.24 -1.49
N LYS A 65 -3.77 13.10 -2.06
CA LYS A 65 -5.15 12.58 -1.93
C LYS A 65 -5.41 11.91 -0.57
N LEU A 66 -4.36 11.43 0.10
CA LEU A 66 -4.47 10.69 1.36
C LEU A 66 -4.23 11.57 2.59
N VAL A 67 -3.40 12.60 2.48
CA VAL A 67 -2.99 13.46 3.60
C VAL A 67 -3.00 14.94 3.25
N ASN A 68 -3.20 15.79 4.25
CA ASN A 68 -3.07 17.24 4.08
C ASN A 68 -1.59 17.66 4.05
N LEU A 69 -1.08 17.89 2.84
CA LEU A 69 0.33 18.25 2.61
C LEU A 69 0.75 19.59 3.23
N LYS A 70 -0.19 20.50 3.52
CA LYS A 70 0.14 21.77 4.21
C LYS A 70 0.63 21.56 5.64
N LYS A 71 0.31 20.40 6.23
CA LYS A 71 0.70 20.02 7.60
C LYS A 71 1.75 18.92 7.63
N GLN A 72 1.89 18.15 6.55
CA GLN A 72 2.73 16.96 6.49
C GLN A 72 3.43 16.87 5.14
N TYR A 73 4.75 16.96 5.15
CA TYR A 73 5.54 17.00 3.92
C TYR A 73 5.93 15.57 3.47
N PRO A 74 6.02 15.32 2.14
CA PRO A 74 6.60 14.08 1.64
C PRO A 74 8.07 14.02 2.07
N LYS A 75 8.48 12.92 2.71
CA LYS A 75 9.88 12.72 3.02
C LYS A 75 10.58 12.18 1.78
N GLU A 76 11.48 12.97 1.21
CA GLU A 76 12.38 12.49 0.18
C GLU A 76 13.49 11.64 0.79
N SER A 77 13.68 10.45 0.25
CA SER A 77 14.74 9.54 0.68
C SER A 77 15.22 8.76 -0.52
N ARG A 78 16.54 8.54 -0.58
CA ARG A 78 17.17 7.64 -1.57
C ARG A 78 16.99 6.16 -1.22
N ASN A 79 16.51 5.87 0.00
CA ASN A 79 16.24 4.53 0.47
C ASN A 79 14.72 4.31 0.62
N PRO A 80 14.21 3.08 0.45
CA PRO A 80 12.82 2.74 0.74
C PRO A 80 12.43 3.16 2.15
N THR A 81 11.67 4.25 2.27
CA THR A 81 11.35 4.88 3.56
C THR A 81 9.85 4.92 3.75
N THR A 82 9.41 4.30 4.83
CA THR A 82 8.02 4.36 5.28
C THR A 82 7.87 5.49 6.30
N VAL A 83 6.87 6.35 6.11
CA VAL A 83 6.55 7.46 7.00
C VAL A 83 5.15 7.25 7.58
N ILE A 84 4.98 7.49 8.87
CA ILE A 84 3.67 7.48 9.50
C ILE A 84 3.07 8.87 9.33
N TYR A 85 1.95 8.92 8.62
CA TYR A 85 1.16 10.13 8.46
C TYR A 85 -0.05 10.11 9.37
N GLN A 86 -0.45 11.28 9.85
CA GLN A 86 -1.63 11.51 10.69
C GLN A 86 -2.83 11.95 9.85
N ASN A 87 -4.04 11.75 10.36
CA ASN A 87 -5.29 12.20 9.71
C ASN A 87 -5.41 11.72 8.24
N VAL A 88 -5.05 10.45 8.00
CA VAL A 88 -5.09 9.83 6.68
C VAL A 88 -6.53 9.52 6.30
N ILE A 89 -6.88 9.79 5.04
CA ILE A 89 -8.19 9.51 4.45
C ILE A 89 -8.06 8.62 3.21
N GLY A 90 -9.17 8.07 2.72
CA GLY A 90 -9.23 7.31 1.46
C GLY A 90 -8.67 5.89 1.53
N LEU A 91 -8.11 5.47 2.67
CA LEU A 91 -7.74 4.08 2.94
C LEU A 91 -8.89 3.31 3.61
N ALA A 92 -8.85 1.98 3.53
CA ALA A 92 -9.79 1.12 4.22
C ALA A 92 -9.76 1.35 5.75
N LYS A 93 -10.92 1.32 6.41
CA LYS A 93 -11.03 1.62 7.85
C LYS A 93 -10.23 0.64 8.73
N ASN A 94 -10.21 -0.63 8.35
CA ASN A 94 -9.44 -1.67 9.04
C ASN A 94 -7.92 -1.60 8.77
N LEU A 95 -7.48 -0.69 7.90
CA LEU A 95 -6.06 -0.41 7.66
C LEU A 95 -5.55 0.77 8.50
N LEU A 96 -6.45 1.69 8.89
CA LEU A 96 -6.11 2.86 9.69
C LEU A 96 -5.96 2.49 11.16
N ALA A 97 -4.99 3.13 11.84
CA ALA A 97 -4.93 3.09 13.29
C ALA A 97 -6.10 3.85 13.92
N SER A 98 -6.35 3.64 15.22
CA SER A 98 -7.44 4.28 15.96
C SER A 98 -7.37 5.81 15.98
N ASN A 99 -6.18 6.39 15.81
CA ASN A 99 -5.93 7.82 15.68
C ASN A 99 -5.93 8.33 14.22
N SER A 100 -6.44 7.54 13.28
CA SER A 100 -6.45 7.84 11.84
C SER A 100 -5.06 8.02 11.24
N SER A 101 -4.03 7.40 11.82
CA SER A 101 -2.69 7.37 11.23
C SER A 101 -2.49 6.15 10.34
N ALA A 102 -1.60 6.26 9.35
CA ALA A 102 -1.19 5.15 8.50
C ALA A 102 0.29 5.25 8.09
N ALA A 103 0.92 4.10 7.92
CA ALA A 103 2.28 3.99 7.42
C ALA A 103 2.26 3.98 5.88
N ILE A 104 2.85 4.99 5.24
CA ILE A 104 2.87 5.15 3.78
C ILE A 104 4.31 5.18 3.28
N ARG A 105 4.58 4.47 2.18
CA ARG A 105 5.88 4.47 1.49
C ARG A 105 5.71 4.89 0.04
N LEU A 106 6.53 5.84 -0.38
CA LEU A 106 6.75 6.13 -1.80
C LEU A 106 7.74 5.12 -2.37
N VAL A 107 7.28 4.27 -3.30
CA VAL A 107 8.12 3.21 -3.86
C VAL A 107 9.17 3.76 -4.83
N GLN A 108 10.31 3.08 -4.91
CA GLN A 108 11.41 3.48 -5.81
C GLN A 108 11.60 2.53 -6.99
N ASP A 109 11.33 1.24 -6.78
CA ASP A 109 11.41 0.18 -7.78
C ASP A 109 10.48 0.42 -8.97
N SER A 110 10.97 0.09 -10.17
CA SER A 110 10.25 0.36 -11.43
C SER A 110 8.98 -0.49 -11.56
N PHE A 111 9.03 -1.76 -11.16
CA PHE A 111 7.87 -2.64 -11.22
C PHE A 111 6.76 -2.15 -10.28
N CYS A 112 7.09 -1.82 -9.04
CA CYS A 112 6.13 -1.27 -8.08
C CYS A 112 5.54 0.05 -8.55
N LYS A 113 6.38 0.96 -9.08
CA LYS A 113 5.91 2.24 -9.60
C LYS A 113 4.91 2.03 -10.71
N GLU A 114 5.25 1.22 -11.71
CA GLU A 114 4.38 0.97 -12.87
C GLU A 114 3.06 0.30 -12.45
N LEU A 115 3.13 -0.72 -11.59
CA LEU A 115 1.94 -1.41 -11.08
C LEU A 115 1.00 -0.45 -10.35
N ILE A 116 1.52 0.34 -9.40
CA ILE A 116 0.71 1.26 -8.58
C ILE A 116 0.20 2.45 -9.42
N GLN A 117 0.97 2.91 -10.42
CA GLN A 117 0.52 3.95 -11.35
C GLN A 117 -0.66 3.47 -12.20
N ARG A 118 -0.56 2.28 -12.79
CA ARG A 118 -1.63 1.71 -13.62
C ARG A 118 -2.85 1.33 -12.79
N PHE A 119 -2.65 0.83 -11.56
CA PHE A 119 -3.74 0.52 -10.64
C PHE A 119 -4.45 1.79 -10.12
N ASN A 120 -3.74 2.93 -10.11
CA ASN A 120 -4.24 4.25 -9.69
C ASN A 120 -4.82 4.30 -8.25
N LYS A 121 -4.44 3.33 -7.41
CA LYS A 121 -4.79 3.27 -5.99
C LYS A 121 -3.58 2.79 -5.18
N PRO A 122 -3.50 3.11 -3.88
CA PRO A 122 -2.44 2.58 -3.02
C PRO A 122 -2.59 1.07 -2.84
N ILE A 123 -1.46 0.38 -2.69
CA ILE A 123 -1.41 -1.07 -2.47
C ILE A 123 -0.97 -1.34 -1.04
N VAL A 124 -1.74 -2.12 -0.27
CA VAL A 124 -1.26 -2.68 1.00
C VAL A 124 -0.08 -3.59 0.71
N SER A 125 0.95 -3.53 1.54
CA SER A 125 2.08 -4.45 1.44
C SER A 125 2.55 -4.94 2.80
N THR A 126 2.94 -6.21 2.87
CA THR A 126 3.58 -6.82 4.03
C THR A 126 4.48 -7.96 3.58
N SER A 127 5.47 -8.32 4.39
CA SER A 127 6.38 -9.42 4.08
C SER A 127 5.65 -10.73 3.78
N ALA A 128 6.08 -11.41 2.73
CA ALA A 128 5.55 -12.70 2.27
C ALA A 128 5.98 -13.89 3.15
N ASN A 129 5.65 -13.80 4.43
CA ASN A 129 5.77 -14.88 5.41
C ASN A 129 4.42 -15.08 6.12
N ILE A 130 4.30 -16.10 6.95
CA ILE A 130 3.23 -16.19 7.94
C ILE A 130 3.69 -15.42 9.17
#